data_AF-A0A349M1U8-F1
#
_entry.id   AF-A0A349M1U8-F1
#
_cell.length_a   1.000
_cell.length_b   1.000
_cell.length_c   1.000
_cell.angle_alpha   90.00
_cell.angle_beta   90.00
_cell.angle_gamma   90.00
#
_symmetry.space_group_name_H-M   'P 1'
#
loop_
_entity.id
_entity.type
_entity.pdbx_description
1 polymer ?
#
loop_
_entity_poly.entity_id
_entity_poly.type
_entity_poly.pdbx_seq_one_letter_code
_entity_poly.pdbx_strand_id
1 'polypeptide(L)'
;TRQLIPGEMFVAVRGEQSDGHDYLLDAVGRGATGLLLEARVMASLSEEMRTTLAGSGATTITVGDTRVALQDYARFILQRWHPTVIAVTGSTGKTTTKEAIAAVLSSNFATFKSWQNYNDLLGLPLSLGRLEEHHEYAVLELSCDHPGEISDLCRITHPQIGVLTNISPTQLQYFGTVEQLAVELGELLTALPEEGLAIVNGDDELIRPLMARSVAPITTFTPSTVQDVQVAWALSCVLVEASNDTHNERRVPLSSGLLGKHYVTTMLVAYYVGRQCGLKDEEIQQALARVRTLPGRLFPLPGPNFTTLLDDTHNANPASMIAGLETLKELPTGTGYRIAVLSDMLRLGDYEEEAHRIVGQKAAHCVDYLITRGEQAAFLAEAAQAAGLAAQRIIITSTHEDAARAARSIIEMPGKNLQGTDQQTKAIVLIKGSEETRMERVTEMLMAEPARAPELLVRQTPGWKQIVVMRADRPTWVEIDLSAIANNTRQIKKLVGPQVRILASLKADAYGHGAVKVARTVLHNGSSMLGVATVSEAKPLREAGIDAPIL
;
A
#
# COMPACT_ATOMS: atom_id res chain seq x y z
N THR A 1 21.83 4.97 3.83
CA THR A 1 22.77 5.33 2.74
C THR A 1 22.29 4.97 1.34
N ARG A 2 21.40 3.98 1.15
CA ARG A 2 20.99 3.51 -0.19
C ARG A 2 20.30 4.53 -1.10
N GLN A 3 19.73 5.59 -0.51
CA GLN A 3 19.07 6.70 -1.21
C GLN A 3 19.86 8.01 -1.13
N LEU A 4 21.05 7.99 -0.53
CA LEU A 4 21.88 9.18 -0.32
C LEU A 4 22.36 9.72 -1.67
N ILE A 5 22.18 11.00 -1.90
CA ILE A 5 22.74 11.74 -3.03
C ILE A 5 24.02 12.45 -2.56
N PRO A 6 25.12 12.44 -3.35
CA PRO A 6 26.32 13.19 -2.99
C PRO A 6 26.02 14.65 -2.68
N GLY A 7 26.56 15.18 -1.57
CA GLY A 7 26.28 16.52 -1.08
C GLY A 7 25.19 16.61 -0.01
N GLU A 8 24.43 15.53 0.23
CA GLU A 8 23.42 15.49 1.30
C GLU A 8 24.03 15.20 2.68
N MET A 9 23.26 15.54 3.73
CA MET A 9 23.53 15.10 5.09
C MET A 9 22.94 13.72 5.33
N PHE A 10 23.74 12.78 5.83
CA PHE A 10 23.25 11.49 6.28
C PHE A 10 22.82 11.56 7.76
N VAL A 11 21.58 11.14 8.04
CA VAL A 11 21.04 11.08 9.41
C VAL A 11 21.05 9.63 9.90
N ALA A 12 21.85 9.37 10.93
CA ALA A 12 21.96 8.05 11.54
C ALA A 12 20.85 7.87 12.59
N VAL A 13 19.88 7.02 12.29
CA VAL A 13 18.76 6.72 13.18
C VAL A 13 18.77 5.25 13.54
N ARG A 14 18.55 4.94 14.82
CA ARG A 14 18.31 3.57 15.27
C ARG A 14 16.93 3.14 14.82
N GLY A 15 16.81 2.04 14.11
CA GLY A 15 15.54 1.36 13.84
C GLY A 15 15.32 0.20 14.82
N GLU A 16 14.21 -0.51 14.67
CA GLU A 16 13.95 -1.73 15.45
C GLU A 16 14.86 -2.90 15.06
N GLN A 17 15.20 -3.00 13.77
CA GLN A 17 15.98 -4.11 13.21
C GLN A 17 17.39 -3.72 12.71
N SER A 18 17.71 -2.43 12.67
CA SER A 18 19.00 -1.95 12.18
C SER A 18 19.42 -0.64 12.85
N ASP A 19 20.71 -0.40 12.96
CA ASP A 19 21.24 0.86 13.48
C ASP A 19 21.87 1.67 12.34
N GLY A 20 21.32 2.86 12.05
CA GLY A 20 21.85 3.76 11.03
C GLY A 20 23.30 4.17 11.27
N HIS A 21 23.78 4.08 12.51
CA HIS A 21 25.16 4.39 12.88
C HIS A 21 26.17 3.39 12.33
N ASP A 22 25.75 2.17 11.97
CA ASP A 22 26.62 1.17 11.36
C ASP A 22 27.06 1.58 9.93
N TYR A 23 26.40 2.58 9.34
CA TYR A 23 26.58 2.98 7.95
C TYR A 23 27.31 4.32 7.77
N LEU A 24 27.93 4.87 8.82
CA LEU A 24 28.60 6.18 8.75
C LEU A 24 29.71 6.23 7.68
N LEU A 25 30.56 5.19 7.61
CA LEU A 25 31.64 5.12 6.62
C LEU A 25 31.10 4.93 5.19
N ASP A 26 30.03 4.12 5.02
CA ASP A 26 29.36 3.96 3.72
C ASP A 26 28.70 5.27 3.27
N ALA A 27 28.14 6.06 4.20
CA ALA A 27 27.56 7.36 3.89
C ALA A 27 28.62 8.34 3.34
N VAL A 28 29.74 8.44 4.02
CA VAL A 28 30.88 9.26 3.58
C VAL A 28 31.43 8.75 2.25
N GLY A 29 31.62 7.43 2.10
CA GLY A 29 32.09 6.82 0.86
C GLY A 29 31.18 7.08 -0.35
N ARG A 30 29.89 7.37 -0.10
CA ARG A 30 28.90 7.76 -1.12
C ARG A 30 28.79 9.27 -1.33
N GLY A 31 29.60 10.08 -0.64
CA GLY A 31 29.66 11.53 -0.82
C GLY A 31 28.79 12.34 0.13
N ALA A 32 28.40 11.79 1.29
CA ALA A 32 27.80 12.62 2.34
C ALA A 32 28.76 13.73 2.76
N THR A 33 28.28 14.97 2.79
CA THR A 33 29.04 16.14 3.26
C THR A 33 28.71 16.51 4.70
N GLY A 34 27.64 15.91 5.26
CA GLY A 34 27.23 16.06 6.65
C GLY A 34 26.80 14.73 7.28
N LEU A 35 27.02 14.58 8.58
CA LEU A 35 26.57 13.44 9.39
C LEU A 35 25.83 13.95 10.63
N LEU A 36 24.62 13.46 10.88
CA LEU A 36 23.89 13.66 12.14
C LEU A 36 23.82 12.33 12.89
N LEU A 37 24.40 12.28 14.10
CA LEU A 37 24.49 11.06 14.90
C LEU A 37 24.39 11.31 16.40
N GLU A 38 24.18 10.26 17.19
CA GLU A 38 24.12 10.36 18.64
C GLU A 38 25.52 10.56 19.26
N ALA A 39 25.63 11.49 20.21
CA ALA A 39 26.88 11.82 20.90
C ALA A 39 27.50 10.59 21.61
N ARG A 40 26.66 9.73 22.21
CA ARG A 40 27.10 8.48 22.84
C ARG A 40 27.78 7.54 21.85
N VAL A 41 27.31 7.51 20.60
CA VAL A 41 27.87 6.64 19.56
C VAL A 41 29.21 7.19 19.10
N MET A 42 29.29 8.50 18.85
CA MET A 42 30.54 9.17 18.50
C MET A 42 31.65 8.93 19.54
N ALA A 43 31.30 8.94 20.83
CA ALA A 43 32.25 8.65 21.91
C ALA A 43 32.72 7.19 21.91
N SER A 44 31.87 6.24 21.50
CA SER A 44 32.18 4.81 21.43
C SER A 44 32.91 4.35 20.15
N LEU A 45 33.01 5.21 19.13
CA LEU A 45 33.72 4.86 17.89
C LEU A 45 35.21 4.59 18.16
N SER A 46 35.78 3.66 17.40
CA SER A 46 37.22 3.40 17.44
C SER A 46 38.01 4.62 16.98
N GLU A 47 39.26 4.73 17.43
CA GLU A 47 40.15 5.83 17.03
C GLU A 47 40.39 5.86 15.51
N GLU A 48 40.45 4.69 14.89
CA GLU A 48 40.54 4.53 13.44
C GLU A 48 39.31 5.14 12.75
N MET A 49 38.09 4.76 13.16
CA MET A 49 36.86 5.31 12.58
C MET A 49 36.77 6.82 12.76
N ARG A 50 37.11 7.34 13.94
CA ARG A 50 37.13 8.79 14.20
C ARG A 50 38.10 9.52 13.27
N THR A 51 39.29 8.95 13.07
CA THR A 51 40.31 9.50 12.16
C THR A 51 39.82 9.48 10.72
N THR A 52 39.19 8.38 10.28
CA THR A 52 38.62 8.28 8.92
C THR A 52 37.49 9.28 8.69
N LEU A 53 36.56 9.41 9.65
CA LEU A 53 35.47 10.37 9.56
C LEU A 53 36.00 11.81 9.55
N ALA A 54 36.95 12.16 10.41
CA ALA A 54 37.58 13.49 10.43
C ALA A 54 38.34 13.80 9.13
N GLY A 55 39.03 12.80 8.56
CA GLY A 55 39.77 12.93 7.30
C GLY A 55 38.87 13.03 6.06
N SER A 56 37.58 12.75 6.19
CA SER A 56 36.64 12.77 5.06
C SER A 56 36.17 14.17 4.65
N GLY A 57 36.32 15.16 5.53
CA GLY A 57 35.77 16.51 5.33
C GLY A 57 34.26 16.64 5.57
N ALA A 58 33.57 15.56 5.96
CA ALA A 58 32.16 15.62 6.32
C ALA A 58 31.94 16.34 7.66
N THR A 59 31.03 17.31 7.69
CA THR A 59 30.67 18.02 8.93
C THR A 59 29.84 17.09 9.82
N THR A 60 30.30 16.87 11.05
CA THR A 60 29.66 15.94 11.99
C THR A 60 28.93 16.70 13.09
N ILE A 61 27.61 16.50 13.20
CA ILE A 61 26.73 17.08 14.21
C ILE A 61 26.31 15.98 15.19
N THR A 62 26.61 16.16 16.47
CA THR A 62 26.22 15.21 17.51
C THR A 62 25.04 15.71 18.32
N VAL A 63 24.11 14.81 18.62
CA VAL A 63 22.89 15.10 19.41
C VAL A 63 22.66 14.03 20.49
N GLY A 64 21.79 14.30 21.45
CA GLY A 64 21.42 13.30 22.47
C GLY A 64 20.67 12.11 21.87
N ASP A 65 19.66 12.41 21.06
CA ASP A 65 18.82 11.43 20.34
C ASP A 65 18.50 12.00 18.94
N THR A 66 18.76 11.22 17.89
CA THR A 66 18.59 11.69 16.50
C THR A 66 17.12 11.79 16.08
N ARG A 67 16.21 11.02 16.69
CA ARG A 67 14.77 11.13 16.42
C ARG A 67 14.22 12.43 17.01
N VAL A 68 14.57 12.73 18.25
CA VAL A 68 14.17 13.99 18.91
C VAL A 68 14.71 15.18 18.14
N ALA A 69 15.98 15.14 17.71
CA ALA A 69 16.58 16.20 16.91
C ALA A 69 15.85 16.42 15.57
N LEU A 70 15.40 15.35 14.90
CA LEU A 70 14.59 15.45 13.69
C LEU A 70 13.22 16.09 13.96
N GLN A 71 12.55 15.70 15.04
CA GLN A 71 11.27 16.31 15.43
C GLN A 71 11.42 17.80 15.80
N ASP A 72 12.50 18.17 16.49
CA ASP A 72 12.85 19.56 16.77
C ASP A 72 13.10 20.35 15.48
N TYR A 73 13.81 19.73 14.52
CA TYR A 73 14.05 20.31 13.20
C TYR A 73 12.74 20.54 12.42
N ALA A 74 11.83 19.58 12.43
CA ALA A 74 10.53 19.69 11.80
C ALA A 74 9.72 20.88 12.35
N ARG A 75 9.66 20.99 13.69
CA ARG A 75 9.04 22.14 14.38
C ARG A 75 9.69 23.45 13.96
N PHE A 76 11.02 23.51 13.98
CA PHE A 76 11.78 24.70 13.61
C PHE A 76 11.49 25.14 12.18
N ILE A 77 11.50 24.22 11.21
CA ILE A 77 11.30 24.55 9.79
C ILE A 77 9.87 25.04 9.51
N LEU A 78 8.86 24.42 10.12
CA LEU A 78 7.48 24.89 10.00
C LEU A 78 7.29 26.25 10.68
N GLN A 79 7.93 26.49 11.83
CA GLN A 79 7.94 27.81 12.48
C GLN A 79 8.78 28.84 11.74
N ARG A 80 9.76 28.43 10.94
CA ARG A 80 10.60 29.37 10.19
C ARG A 80 9.88 29.89 8.96
N TRP A 81 9.21 28.99 8.24
CA TRP A 81 8.58 29.31 6.95
C TRP A 81 7.08 29.61 7.07
N HIS A 82 6.44 29.21 8.17
CA HIS A 82 5.03 29.49 8.47
C HIS A 82 4.04 29.21 7.31
N PRO A 83 4.12 28.06 6.60
CA PRO A 83 3.10 27.73 5.62
C PRO A 83 1.76 27.43 6.32
N THR A 84 0.65 27.53 5.59
CA THR A 84 -0.61 26.94 6.05
C THR A 84 -0.52 25.42 5.93
N VAL A 85 -0.55 24.74 7.07
CA VAL A 85 -0.42 23.29 7.17
C VAL A 85 -1.80 22.63 7.05
N ILE A 86 -1.89 21.72 6.08
CA ILE A 86 -3.05 20.85 5.84
C ILE A 86 -2.65 19.43 6.18
N ALA A 87 -3.15 18.89 7.29
CA ALA A 87 -2.89 17.52 7.72
C ALA A 87 -3.98 16.56 7.22
N VAL A 88 -3.57 15.43 6.64
CA VAL A 88 -4.48 14.39 6.12
C VAL A 88 -4.22 13.08 6.84
N THR A 89 -5.25 12.52 7.48
CA THR A 89 -5.20 11.19 8.10
C THR A 89 -6.46 10.37 7.82
N GLY A 90 -6.46 9.11 8.27
CA GLY A 90 -7.52 8.13 8.05
C GLY A 90 -6.97 6.73 7.74
N SER A 91 -7.83 5.71 7.77
CA SER A 91 -7.40 4.32 7.53
C SER A 91 -6.96 4.10 6.07
N THR A 92 -7.67 4.67 5.10
CA THR A 92 -7.35 4.53 3.66
C THR A 92 -7.43 5.86 2.90
N GLY A 93 -6.82 5.91 1.71
CA GLY A 93 -6.93 7.06 0.80
C GLY A 93 -5.97 8.22 1.08
N LYS A 94 -5.37 8.30 2.29
CA LYS A 94 -4.48 9.39 2.74
C LYS A 94 -3.56 9.98 1.68
N THR A 95 -2.61 9.20 1.14
CA THR A 95 -1.66 9.72 0.14
C THR A 95 -2.35 10.19 -1.13
N THR A 96 -3.36 9.47 -1.63
CA THR A 96 -4.08 9.89 -2.84
C THR A 96 -4.82 11.21 -2.59
N THR A 97 -5.39 11.38 -1.38
CA THR A 97 -6.02 12.62 -0.94
C THR A 97 -5.01 13.76 -0.80
N LYS A 98 -3.87 13.53 -0.14
CA LYS A 98 -2.76 14.50 -0.05
C LYS A 98 -2.29 14.94 -1.43
N GLU A 99 -2.09 14.00 -2.36
CA GLU A 99 -1.67 14.30 -3.74
C GLU A 99 -2.75 15.09 -4.51
N ALA A 100 -4.03 14.77 -4.33
CA ALA A 100 -5.13 15.50 -4.96
C ALA A 100 -5.28 16.93 -4.41
N ILE A 101 -5.19 17.12 -3.09
CA ILE A 101 -5.20 18.46 -2.47
C ILE A 101 -4.02 19.27 -3.00
N ALA A 102 -2.80 18.70 -2.99
CA ALA A 102 -1.62 19.40 -3.47
C ALA A 102 -1.77 19.78 -4.96
N ALA A 103 -2.30 18.88 -5.80
CA ALA A 103 -2.53 19.18 -7.22
C ALA A 103 -3.54 20.32 -7.43
N VAL A 104 -4.59 20.39 -6.60
CA VAL A 104 -5.56 21.49 -6.62
C VAL A 104 -4.91 22.80 -6.19
N LEU A 105 -4.21 22.84 -5.05
CA LEU A 105 -3.61 24.08 -4.55
C LEU A 105 -2.46 24.58 -5.44
N SER A 106 -1.67 23.67 -6.01
CA SER A 106 -0.58 24.00 -6.95
C SER A 106 -1.03 24.68 -8.24
N SER A 107 -2.33 24.76 -8.54
CA SER A 107 -2.80 25.54 -9.70
C SER A 107 -2.63 27.05 -9.50
N ASN A 108 -2.68 27.52 -8.25
CA ASN A 108 -2.70 28.94 -7.92
C ASN A 108 -1.67 29.33 -6.85
N PHE A 109 -1.16 28.37 -6.07
CA PHE A 109 -0.30 28.63 -4.91
C PHE A 109 0.96 27.77 -4.90
N ALA A 110 2.03 28.30 -4.35
CA ALA A 110 3.22 27.51 -4.07
C ALA A 110 2.93 26.49 -2.96
N THR A 111 2.89 25.21 -3.31
CA THR A 111 2.38 24.16 -2.41
C THR A 111 3.41 23.06 -2.21
N PHE A 112 3.86 22.91 -0.97
CA PHE A 112 4.63 21.76 -0.52
C PHE A 112 3.71 20.58 -0.23
N LYS A 113 4.20 19.35 -0.43
CA LYS A 113 3.55 18.13 0.04
C LYS A 113 4.57 17.15 0.60
N SER A 114 4.19 16.39 1.62
CA SER A 114 5.09 15.38 2.17
C SER A 114 5.47 14.33 1.11
N TRP A 115 6.72 13.90 1.12
CA TRP A 115 7.32 13.07 0.07
C TRP A 115 7.01 11.60 0.29
N GLN A 116 6.50 10.91 -0.74
CA GLN A 116 6.16 9.48 -0.68
C GLN A 116 5.30 9.15 0.56
N ASN A 117 5.68 8.11 1.32
CA ASN A 117 5.06 7.67 2.57
C ASN A 117 5.78 8.21 3.81
N TYR A 118 6.48 9.35 3.71
CA TYR A 118 7.15 9.97 4.85
C TYR A 118 6.11 10.72 5.68
N ASN A 119 5.40 9.96 6.52
CA ASN A 119 4.16 10.36 7.18
C ASN A 119 4.11 10.01 8.69
N ASP A 120 5.21 9.46 9.23
CA ASP A 120 5.38 9.12 10.65
C ASP A 120 6.34 10.10 11.35
N LEU A 121 6.63 9.85 12.64
CA LEU A 121 7.50 10.68 13.48
C LEU A 121 8.96 10.78 13.02
N LEU A 122 9.38 9.94 12.06
CA LEU A 122 10.73 9.90 11.54
C LEU A 122 10.80 10.44 10.09
N GLY A 123 9.94 9.91 9.22
CA GLY A 123 9.86 10.25 7.82
C GLY A 123 9.40 11.69 7.61
N LEU A 124 8.36 12.14 8.32
CA LEU A 124 7.81 13.48 8.10
C LEU A 124 8.87 14.59 8.30
N PRO A 125 9.68 14.58 9.38
CA PRO A 125 10.83 15.48 9.51
C PRO A 125 11.80 15.49 8.32
N LEU A 126 12.14 14.30 7.80
CA LEU A 126 13.04 14.18 6.64
C LEU A 126 12.40 14.80 5.39
N SER A 127 11.09 14.63 5.21
CA SER A 127 10.36 15.25 4.11
C SER A 127 10.33 16.77 4.23
N LEU A 128 10.12 17.29 5.43
CA LEU A 128 10.07 18.73 5.70
C LEU A 128 11.41 19.43 5.43
N GLY A 129 12.52 18.69 5.32
CA GLY A 129 13.78 19.27 4.88
C GLY A 129 13.79 19.82 3.45
N ARG A 130 12.74 19.54 2.67
CA ARG A 130 12.49 20.13 1.35
C ARG A 130 11.49 21.27 1.35
N LEU A 131 10.98 21.67 2.52
CA LEU A 131 10.11 22.84 2.66
C LEU A 131 10.98 24.10 2.57
N GLU A 132 10.59 24.99 1.67
CA GLU A 132 11.26 26.27 1.41
C GLU A 132 10.34 27.45 1.72
N GLU A 133 10.96 28.63 1.91
CA GLU A 133 10.30 29.91 2.25
C GLU A 133 9.16 30.30 1.32
N HIS A 134 9.27 29.98 0.03
CA HIS A 134 8.29 30.39 -0.97
C HIS A 134 6.98 29.58 -0.92
N HIS A 135 6.92 28.49 -0.16
CA HIS A 135 5.71 27.67 -0.07
C HIS A 135 4.67 28.31 0.84
N GLU A 136 3.49 28.56 0.30
CA GLU A 136 2.33 29.12 0.99
C GLU A 136 1.57 28.04 1.77
N TYR A 137 1.51 26.83 1.22
CA TYR A 137 0.81 25.68 1.79
C TYR A 137 1.72 24.47 1.98
N ALA A 138 1.47 23.68 3.01
CA ALA A 138 2.13 22.40 3.25
C ALA A 138 1.08 21.30 3.48
N VAL A 139 0.92 20.40 2.50
CA VAL A 139 -0.01 19.28 2.57
C VAL A 139 0.70 18.04 3.11
N LEU A 140 0.44 17.71 4.37
CA LEU A 140 1.14 16.69 5.12
C LEU A 140 0.23 15.48 5.34
N GLU A 141 0.68 14.30 4.92
CA GLU A 141 0.05 13.05 5.33
C GLU A 141 0.55 12.65 6.72
N LEU A 142 -0.37 12.31 7.63
CA LEU A 142 -0.08 11.82 8.98
C LEU A 142 -0.57 10.39 9.15
N SER A 143 0.32 9.49 9.57
CA SER A 143 0.04 8.08 9.84
C SER A 143 0.54 7.68 11.23
N CYS A 144 -0.04 6.62 11.77
CA CYS A 144 0.36 6.02 13.04
C CYS A 144 0.36 4.50 12.93
N ASP A 145 1.31 3.87 13.61
CA ASP A 145 1.31 2.45 13.93
C ASP A 145 0.93 2.23 15.41
N HIS A 146 1.21 3.20 16.29
CA HIS A 146 0.98 3.10 17.73
C HIS A 146 0.10 4.23 18.31
N PRO A 147 -0.57 3.99 19.45
CA PRO A 147 -1.29 5.05 20.15
C PRO A 147 -0.41 6.24 20.56
N GLY A 148 -0.92 7.46 20.38
CA GLY A 148 -0.29 8.72 20.72
C GLY A 148 0.45 9.41 19.56
N GLU A 149 0.76 8.69 18.48
CA GLU A 149 1.59 9.20 17.38
C GLU A 149 0.90 10.30 16.56
N ILE A 150 -0.41 10.25 16.33
CA ILE A 150 -1.15 11.33 15.65
C ILE A 150 -1.10 12.59 16.50
N SER A 151 -1.24 12.47 17.82
CA SER A 151 -1.12 13.60 18.75
C SER A 151 0.29 14.21 18.73
N ASP A 152 1.34 13.39 18.70
CA ASP A 152 2.72 13.85 18.55
C ASP A 152 2.97 14.53 17.20
N LEU A 153 2.48 13.96 16.11
CA LEU A 153 2.58 14.56 14.78
C LEU A 153 1.85 15.90 14.72
N CYS A 154 0.67 16.02 15.34
CA CYS A 154 -0.05 17.29 15.41
C CYS A 154 0.68 18.32 16.27
N ARG A 155 1.34 17.91 17.37
CA ARG A 155 2.22 18.80 18.17
C ARG A 155 3.42 19.31 17.37
N ILE A 156 3.93 18.53 16.42
CA ILE A 156 5.03 18.94 15.56
C ILE A 156 4.53 19.88 14.46
N THR A 157 3.38 19.55 13.86
CA THR A 157 2.92 20.16 12.61
C THR A 157 2.00 21.35 12.79
N HIS A 158 1.32 21.49 13.93
CA HIS A 158 0.35 22.54 14.21
C HIS A 158 -0.61 22.82 13.03
N PRO A 159 -1.41 21.82 12.60
CA PRO A 159 -2.25 21.96 11.41
C PRO A 159 -3.32 23.04 11.57
N GLN A 160 -3.57 23.81 10.53
CA GLN A 160 -4.70 24.75 10.44
C GLN A 160 -5.91 24.09 9.77
N ILE A 161 -5.68 23.15 8.86
CA ILE A 161 -6.74 22.36 8.22
C ILE A 161 -6.47 20.88 8.50
N GLY A 162 -7.43 20.19 9.08
CA GLY A 162 -7.37 18.75 9.36
C GLY A 162 -8.38 18.00 8.52
N VAL A 163 -7.91 16.99 7.79
CA VAL A 163 -8.72 16.14 6.93
C VAL A 163 -8.74 14.73 7.51
N LEU A 164 -9.93 14.21 7.80
CA LEU A 164 -10.14 12.82 8.20
C LEU A 164 -10.93 12.08 7.12
N THR A 165 -10.27 11.17 6.40
CA THR A 165 -10.83 10.57 5.17
C THR A 165 -11.87 9.48 5.45
N ASN A 166 -11.52 8.47 6.23
CA ASN A 166 -12.38 7.37 6.68
C ASN A 166 -11.69 6.61 7.81
N ILE A 167 -12.47 5.83 8.55
CA ILE A 167 -12.02 4.90 9.56
C ILE A 167 -12.51 3.50 9.21
N SER A 168 -11.55 2.60 9.04
CA SER A 168 -11.79 1.19 8.77
C SER A 168 -10.72 0.32 9.43
N PRO A 169 -10.99 -0.98 9.67
CA PRO A 169 -10.03 -1.90 10.28
C PRO A 169 -8.66 -1.91 9.59
N THR A 170 -7.65 -1.40 10.29
CA THR A 170 -6.23 -1.44 9.91
C THR A 170 -5.39 -1.28 11.18
N GLN A 171 -4.16 -1.80 11.20
CA GLN A 171 -3.26 -1.70 12.36
C GLN A 171 -3.84 -2.25 13.69
N LEU A 172 -4.85 -3.12 13.62
CA LEU A 172 -5.55 -3.64 14.80
C LEU A 172 -4.64 -4.48 15.71
N GLN A 173 -3.51 -4.97 15.19
CA GLN A 173 -2.49 -5.61 16.01
C GLN A 173 -1.93 -4.69 17.12
N TYR A 174 -1.94 -3.37 16.92
CA TYR A 174 -1.45 -2.38 17.88
C TYR A 174 -2.59 -1.67 18.62
N PHE A 175 -3.68 -1.38 17.91
CA PHE A 175 -4.82 -0.67 18.48
C PHE A 175 -5.84 -1.56 19.17
N GLY A 176 -5.85 -2.87 18.90
CA GLY A 176 -6.83 -3.83 19.41
C GLY A 176 -8.19 -3.73 18.71
N THR A 177 -8.82 -2.55 18.71
CA THR A 177 -10.16 -2.32 18.15
C THR A 177 -10.20 -1.16 17.16
N VAL A 178 -11.18 -1.16 16.27
CA VAL A 178 -11.36 -0.08 15.29
C VAL A 178 -11.79 1.23 15.97
N GLU A 179 -12.47 1.13 17.12
CA GLU A 179 -12.85 2.27 17.96
C GLU A 179 -11.63 2.94 18.60
N GLN A 180 -10.64 2.16 19.05
CA GLN A 180 -9.39 2.70 19.57
C GLN A 180 -8.57 3.37 18.46
N LEU A 181 -8.54 2.79 17.25
CA LEU A 181 -7.98 3.45 16.08
C LEU A 181 -8.74 4.75 15.74
N ALA A 182 -10.07 4.75 15.85
CA ALA A 182 -10.89 5.93 15.61
C ALA A 182 -10.51 7.08 16.55
N VAL A 183 -10.34 6.78 17.85
CA VAL A 183 -9.90 7.75 18.85
C VAL A 183 -8.54 8.33 18.48
N GLU A 184 -7.57 7.49 18.11
CA GLU A 184 -6.22 7.92 17.69
C GLU A 184 -6.26 8.85 16.47
N LEU A 185 -6.92 8.44 15.39
CA LEU A 185 -7.02 9.26 14.18
C LEU A 185 -7.82 10.56 14.44
N GLY A 186 -8.78 10.52 15.37
CA GLY A 186 -9.56 11.65 15.83
C GLY A 186 -8.76 12.69 16.65
N GLU A 187 -7.55 12.36 17.11
CA GLU A 187 -6.66 13.34 17.76
C GLU A 187 -6.35 14.52 16.83
N LEU A 188 -6.34 14.31 15.52
CA LEU A 188 -6.22 15.39 14.53
C LEU A 188 -7.30 16.45 14.72
N LEU A 189 -8.56 16.05 14.93
CA LEU A 189 -9.68 16.98 15.10
C LEU A 189 -9.56 17.79 16.40
N THR A 190 -9.00 17.18 17.43
CA THR A 190 -8.79 17.81 18.75
C THR A 190 -7.62 18.81 18.71
N ALA A 191 -6.64 18.58 17.84
CA ALA A 191 -5.44 19.42 17.73
C ALA A 191 -5.63 20.69 16.88
N LEU A 192 -6.75 20.82 16.16
CA LEU A 192 -7.01 22.00 15.34
C LEU A 192 -7.33 23.24 16.19
N PRO A 193 -6.82 24.43 15.82
CA PRO A 193 -7.16 25.68 16.49
C PRO A 193 -8.61 26.11 16.21
N GLU A 194 -9.17 26.99 17.03
CA GLU A 194 -10.54 27.53 16.85
C GLU A 194 -10.75 28.17 15.48
N GLU A 195 -9.74 28.86 14.95
CA GLU A 195 -9.76 29.48 13.61
C GLU A 195 -9.39 28.50 12.48
N GLY A 196 -9.20 27.22 12.81
CA GLY A 196 -8.87 26.17 11.85
C GLY A 196 -10.08 25.65 11.08
N LEU A 197 -9.90 24.53 10.37
CA LEU A 197 -11.01 23.82 9.73
C LEU A 197 -10.82 22.31 9.81
N ALA A 198 -11.85 21.61 10.27
CA ALA A 198 -11.97 20.17 10.10
C ALA A 198 -12.77 19.83 8.85
N ILE A 199 -12.23 18.97 7.98
CA ILE A 199 -12.95 18.38 6.84
C ILE A 199 -13.09 16.88 7.06
N VAL A 200 -14.32 16.41 7.20
CA VAL A 200 -14.62 15.06 7.66
C VAL A 200 -15.63 14.34 6.78
N ASN A 201 -15.50 13.02 6.67
CA ASN A 201 -16.48 12.19 5.98
C ASN A 201 -17.75 12.04 6.82
N GLY A 202 -18.84 12.60 6.31
CA GLY A 202 -20.15 12.54 6.93
C GLY A 202 -20.82 11.19 6.88
N ASP A 203 -20.44 10.30 5.96
CA ASP A 203 -21.01 8.96 5.88
C ASP A 203 -20.42 7.99 6.92
N ASP A 204 -19.28 8.34 7.51
CA ASP A 204 -18.53 7.45 8.38
C ASP A 204 -19.03 7.50 9.83
N GLU A 205 -19.65 6.40 10.28
CA GLU A 205 -20.26 6.30 11.61
C GLU A 205 -19.26 6.43 12.76
N LEU A 206 -17.99 6.07 12.55
CA LEU A 206 -16.94 6.18 13.56
C LEU A 206 -16.40 7.62 13.66
N ILE A 207 -16.50 8.40 12.58
CA ILE A 207 -16.10 9.81 12.56
C ILE A 207 -17.15 10.71 13.23
N ARG A 208 -18.44 10.44 13.05
CA ARG A 208 -19.54 11.30 13.55
C ARG A 208 -19.41 11.66 15.04
N PRO A 209 -19.13 10.72 15.98
CA PRO A 209 -18.95 11.06 17.39
C PRO A 209 -17.72 11.91 17.67
N LEU A 210 -16.66 11.77 16.86
CA LEU A 210 -15.39 12.48 17.02
C LEU A 210 -15.51 13.96 16.67
N MET A 211 -16.48 14.34 15.84
CA MET A 211 -16.74 15.74 15.47
C MET A 211 -16.95 16.64 16.69
N ALA A 212 -17.63 16.13 17.73
CA ALA A 212 -17.88 16.88 18.97
C ALA A 212 -16.60 17.23 19.76
N ARG A 213 -15.46 16.64 19.41
CA ARG A 213 -14.16 16.90 20.05
C ARG A 213 -13.41 18.07 19.41
N SER A 214 -13.83 18.55 18.23
CA SER A 214 -13.18 19.66 17.57
C SER A 214 -13.73 20.99 18.05
N VAL A 215 -12.84 21.93 18.34
CA VAL A 215 -13.19 23.34 18.58
C VAL A 215 -13.22 24.15 17.27
N ALA A 216 -12.63 23.61 16.20
CA ALA A 216 -12.62 24.23 14.89
C ALA A 216 -13.98 24.05 14.19
N PRO A 217 -14.38 24.98 13.30
CA PRO A 217 -15.45 24.76 12.34
C PRO A 217 -15.29 23.43 11.58
N ILE A 218 -16.42 22.79 11.29
CA ILE A 218 -16.44 21.49 10.61
C ILE A 218 -17.18 21.59 9.29
N THR A 219 -16.51 21.21 8.21
CA THR A 219 -17.10 20.96 6.89
C THR A 219 -17.24 19.45 6.69
N THR A 220 -18.47 19.00 6.48
CA THR A 220 -18.76 17.59 6.24
C THR A 220 -18.96 17.34 4.75
N PHE A 221 -18.28 16.34 4.21
CA PHE A 221 -18.54 15.83 2.87
C PHE A 221 -19.26 14.48 2.94
N THR A 222 -20.22 14.23 2.06
CA THR A 222 -21.04 12.99 2.06
C THR A 222 -20.96 12.31 0.70
N PRO A 223 -20.03 11.37 0.49
CA PRO A 223 -19.90 10.65 -0.79
C PRO A 223 -21.21 10.01 -1.27
N SER A 224 -22.08 9.58 -0.36
CA SER A 224 -23.38 8.96 -0.62
C SER A 224 -24.41 9.88 -1.28
N THR A 225 -24.27 11.21 -1.14
CA THR A 225 -25.20 12.19 -1.73
C THR A 225 -24.78 12.63 -3.13
N VAL A 226 -23.60 12.22 -3.58
CA VAL A 226 -23.09 12.53 -4.92
C VAL A 226 -23.87 11.75 -5.98
N GLN A 227 -24.23 12.43 -7.07
CA GLN A 227 -25.01 11.85 -8.16
C GLN A 227 -24.13 11.52 -9.36
N ASP A 228 -24.71 10.80 -10.33
CA ASP A 228 -24.12 10.53 -11.64
C ASP A 228 -22.68 9.98 -11.59
N VAL A 229 -22.40 9.13 -10.59
CA VAL A 229 -21.07 8.52 -10.41
C VAL A 229 -20.81 7.51 -11.52
N GLN A 230 -19.79 7.77 -12.35
CA GLN A 230 -19.37 6.89 -13.42
C GLN A 230 -17.93 6.44 -13.22
N VAL A 231 -17.72 5.13 -13.29
CA VAL A 231 -16.41 4.49 -13.24
C VAL A 231 -16.15 3.81 -14.57
N ALA A 232 -15.13 4.30 -15.26
CA ALA A 232 -14.53 3.64 -16.42
C ALA A 232 -13.01 3.76 -16.27
N TRP A 233 -12.30 4.17 -17.31
CA TRP A 233 -10.88 4.53 -17.24
C TRP A 233 -10.62 5.96 -16.71
N ALA A 234 -11.67 6.54 -16.13
CA ALA A 234 -11.69 7.80 -15.39
C ALA A 234 -12.86 7.73 -14.39
N LEU A 235 -12.84 8.64 -13.42
CA LEU A 235 -13.91 8.81 -12.45
C LEU A 235 -14.57 10.16 -12.67
N SER A 236 -15.88 10.17 -12.79
CA SER A 236 -16.69 11.41 -12.79
C SER A 236 -17.89 11.27 -11.86
N CYS A 237 -18.35 12.41 -11.36
CA CYS A 237 -19.52 12.50 -10.51
C CYS A 237 -20.06 13.94 -10.49
N VAL A 238 -21.26 14.12 -9.91
CA VAL A 238 -21.88 15.44 -9.72
C VAL A 238 -22.12 15.66 -8.23
N LEU A 239 -21.39 16.59 -7.65
CA LEU A 239 -21.64 17.08 -6.29
C LEU A 239 -22.89 17.95 -6.31
N VAL A 240 -23.81 17.69 -5.38
CA VAL A 240 -25.03 18.47 -5.19
C VAL A 240 -24.97 19.12 -3.82
N GLU A 241 -24.89 20.45 -3.79
CA GLU A 241 -24.91 21.25 -2.57
C GLU A 241 -26.26 21.95 -2.42
N ALA A 242 -26.82 21.94 -1.21
CA ALA A 242 -27.98 22.75 -0.88
C ALA A 242 -27.58 24.23 -0.85
N SER A 243 -28.26 25.07 -1.64
CA SER A 243 -28.13 26.53 -1.54
C SER A 243 -28.99 27.07 -0.40
N ASN A 244 -28.47 28.07 0.32
CA ASN A 244 -29.23 28.79 1.36
C ASN A 244 -30.33 29.70 0.77
N ASP A 245 -30.27 30.00 -0.53
CA ASP A 245 -31.36 30.67 -1.25
C ASP A 245 -32.31 29.62 -1.85
N THR A 246 -33.57 29.68 -1.42
CA THR A 246 -34.65 28.74 -1.70
C THR A 246 -34.74 28.34 -3.18
N HIS A 247 -34.73 27.02 -3.43
CA HIS A 247 -35.02 26.28 -4.66
C HIS A 247 -33.94 26.10 -5.75
N ASN A 248 -32.68 26.49 -5.54
CA ASN A 248 -31.64 26.17 -6.53
C ASN A 248 -30.55 25.27 -5.93
N GLU A 249 -30.58 23.99 -6.27
CA GLU A 249 -29.48 23.06 -5.97
C GLU A 249 -28.26 23.44 -6.80
N ARG A 250 -27.11 23.61 -6.14
CA ARG A 250 -25.86 23.83 -6.85
C ARG A 250 -25.29 22.49 -7.27
N ARG A 251 -25.16 22.28 -8.58
CA ARG A 251 -24.60 21.05 -9.16
C ARG A 251 -23.21 21.33 -9.70
N VAL A 252 -22.21 20.66 -9.14
CA VAL A 252 -20.80 20.84 -9.48
C VAL A 252 -20.27 19.53 -10.07
N PRO A 253 -20.05 19.45 -11.41
CA PRO A 253 -19.46 18.27 -12.01
C PRO A 253 -17.99 18.18 -11.61
N LEU A 254 -17.54 17.00 -11.20
CA LEU A 254 -16.15 16.73 -10.86
C LEU A 254 -15.66 15.55 -11.70
N SER A 255 -14.41 15.58 -12.12
CA SER A 255 -13.78 14.46 -12.84
C SER A 255 -12.31 14.32 -12.46
N SER A 256 -11.79 13.10 -12.54
CA SER A 256 -10.38 12.80 -12.36
C SER A 256 -9.99 11.54 -13.16
N GLY A 257 -8.69 11.33 -13.34
CA GLY A 257 -8.15 10.07 -13.87
C GLY A 257 -7.89 9.03 -12.78
N LEU A 258 -8.55 9.14 -11.61
CA LEU A 258 -8.57 8.08 -10.60
C LEU A 258 -9.55 6.98 -11.01
N LEU A 259 -9.37 5.77 -10.50
CA LEU A 259 -10.18 4.59 -10.85
C LEU A 259 -10.89 4.03 -9.62
N GLY A 260 -12.23 3.98 -9.67
CA GLY A 260 -13.08 3.39 -8.63
C GLY A 260 -13.85 4.40 -7.79
N LYS A 261 -15.08 4.03 -7.40
CA LYS A 261 -16.03 4.93 -6.69
C LYS A 261 -15.51 5.45 -5.35
N HIS A 262 -14.70 4.66 -4.65
CA HIS A 262 -14.09 5.04 -3.38
C HIS A 262 -13.21 6.31 -3.48
N TYR A 263 -12.73 6.68 -4.67
CA TYR A 263 -12.01 7.94 -4.87
C TYR A 263 -12.89 9.18 -5.02
N VAL A 264 -14.23 9.04 -5.00
CA VAL A 264 -15.13 10.21 -4.87
C VAL A 264 -14.80 10.98 -3.59
N THR A 265 -14.53 10.29 -2.48
CA THR A 265 -14.03 10.90 -1.23
C THR A 265 -12.80 11.77 -1.46
N THR A 266 -11.82 11.29 -2.22
CA THR A 266 -10.62 12.06 -2.54
C THR A 266 -10.94 13.32 -3.33
N MET A 267 -11.83 13.23 -4.32
CA MET A 267 -12.25 14.39 -5.13
C MET A 267 -13.01 15.42 -4.30
N LEU A 268 -13.92 14.96 -3.43
CA LEU A 268 -14.67 15.85 -2.53
C LEU A 268 -13.76 16.57 -1.55
N VAL A 269 -12.84 15.85 -0.90
CA VAL A 269 -11.89 16.48 0.02
C VAL A 269 -11.06 17.55 -0.68
N ALA A 270 -10.47 17.24 -1.83
CA ALA A 270 -9.68 18.20 -2.58
C ALA A 270 -10.52 19.39 -3.05
N TYR A 271 -11.80 19.17 -3.39
CA TYR A 271 -12.75 20.23 -3.68
C TYR A 271 -13.00 21.16 -2.49
N TYR A 272 -13.34 20.62 -1.32
CA TYR A 272 -13.60 21.43 -0.13
C TYR A 272 -12.36 22.15 0.38
N VAL A 273 -11.18 21.52 0.35
CA VAL A 273 -9.91 22.19 0.69
C VAL A 273 -9.62 23.33 -0.30
N GLY A 274 -9.74 23.09 -1.61
CA GLY A 274 -9.51 24.11 -2.62
C GLY A 274 -10.42 25.33 -2.43
N ARG A 275 -11.71 25.10 -2.15
CA ARG A 275 -12.67 26.18 -1.87
C ARG A 275 -12.34 26.94 -0.59
N GLN A 276 -11.96 26.24 0.48
CA GLN A 276 -11.53 26.87 1.72
C GLN A 276 -10.33 27.80 1.49
N CYS A 277 -9.39 27.38 0.64
CA CYS A 277 -8.22 28.18 0.26
C CYS A 277 -8.51 29.27 -0.79
N GLY A 278 -9.78 29.47 -1.17
CA GLY A 278 -10.21 30.56 -2.05
C GLY A 278 -10.18 30.28 -3.56
N LEU A 279 -9.96 29.03 -3.99
CA LEU A 279 -10.06 28.69 -5.41
C LEU A 279 -11.52 28.66 -5.88
N LYS A 280 -11.73 29.03 -7.14
CA LYS A 280 -13.02 28.91 -7.83
C LYS A 280 -13.25 27.47 -8.28
N ASP A 281 -14.52 27.10 -8.42
CA ASP A 281 -14.92 25.77 -8.85
C ASP A 281 -14.27 25.35 -10.16
N GLU A 282 -14.17 26.25 -11.15
CA GLU A 282 -13.56 25.95 -12.44
C GLU A 282 -12.06 25.64 -12.33
N GLU A 283 -11.35 26.32 -11.43
CA GLU A 283 -9.92 26.08 -11.17
C GLU A 283 -9.72 24.70 -10.54
N ILE A 284 -10.56 24.37 -9.55
CA ILE A 284 -10.51 23.09 -8.86
C ILE A 284 -10.88 21.94 -9.80
N GLN A 285 -11.93 22.10 -10.62
CA GLN A 285 -12.34 21.13 -11.63
C GLN A 285 -11.22 20.83 -12.63
N GLN A 286 -10.55 21.87 -13.14
CA GLN A 286 -9.45 21.72 -14.08
C GLN A 286 -8.25 21.01 -13.45
N ALA A 287 -7.93 21.31 -12.19
CA ALA A 287 -6.84 20.66 -11.47
C ALA A 287 -7.18 19.18 -11.16
N LEU A 288 -8.39 18.89 -10.66
CA LEU A 288 -8.87 17.53 -10.41
C LEU A 288 -8.85 16.65 -11.66
N ALA A 289 -9.23 17.21 -12.81
CA ALA A 289 -9.21 16.50 -14.09
C ALA A 289 -7.80 16.02 -14.50
N ARG A 290 -6.73 16.57 -13.90
CA ARG A 290 -5.33 16.17 -14.12
C ARG A 290 -4.81 15.19 -13.07
N VAL A 291 -5.52 14.97 -11.97
CA VAL A 291 -5.16 13.96 -10.97
C VAL A 291 -5.25 12.57 -11.60
N ARG A 292 -4.25 11.74 -11.35
CA ARG A 292 -4.11 10.37 -11.87
C ARG A 292 -3.85 9.40 -10.74
N THR A 293 -4.07 8.12 -11.00
CA THR A 293 -3.64 7.03 -10.10
C THR A 293 -2.13 7.07 -9.86
N LEU A 294 -1.71 6.67 -8.66
CA LEU A 294 -0.31 6.55 -8.26
C LEU A 294 0.16 5.10 -8.39
N PRO A 295 1.47 4.83 -8.61
CA PRO A 295 2.01 3.47 -8.57
C PRO A 295 1.52 2.67 -7.34
N GLY A 296 1.12 1.41 -7.57
CA GLY A 296 0.58 0.54 -6.53
C GLY A 296 -0.81 0.93 -5.99
N ARG A 297 -1.54 1.85 -6.63
CA ARG A 297 -2.89 2.31 -6.21
C ARG A 297 -3.89 2.30 -7.36
N LEU A 298 -4.34 1.11 -7.73
CA LEU A 298 -5.15 0.84 -8.92
C LEU A 298 -4.52 1.44 -10.19
N PHE A 299 -3.19 1.37 -10.29
CA PHE A 299 -2.43 1.95 -11.39
C PHE A 299 -2.56 1.07 -12.63
N PRO A 300 -3.16 1.57 -13.73
CA PRO A 300 -3.34 0.77 -14.94
C PRO A 300 -2.02 0.62 -15.69
N LEU A 301 -1.64 -0.61 -16.01
CA LEU A 301 -0.42 -0.97 -16.74
C LEU A 301 -0.73 -1.90 -17.92
N PRO A 302 -0.01 -1.79 -19.05
CA PRO A 302 -0.13 -2.76 -20.13
C PRO A 302 0.44 -4.12 -19.68
N GLY A 303 -0.36 -5.17 -19.86
CA GLY A 303 0.04 -6.58 -19.70
C GLY A 303 0.15 -7.30 -21.06
N PRO A 304 0.57 -8.57 -21.07
CA PRO A 304 0.68 -9.36 -22.29
C PRO A 304 -0.70 -9.66 -22.89
N ASN A 305 -0.74 -9.98 -24.19
CA ASN A 305 -1.94 -10.49 -24.87
C ASN A 305 -3.19 -9.60 -24.70
N PHE A 306 -3.04 -8.29 -24.88
CA PHE A 306 -4.13 -7.30 -24.74
C PHE A 306 -4.78 -7.31 -23.35
N THR A 307 -3.97 -7.52 -22.31
CA THR A 307 -4.40 -7.47 -20.90
C THR A 307 -4.10 -6.09 -20.31
N THR A 308 -4.95 -5.63 -19.41
CA THR A 308 -4.64 -4.50 -18.52
C THR A 308 -4.39 -5.02 -17.11
N LEU A 309 -3.25 -4.67 -16.53
CA LEU A 309 -2.99 -4.90 -15.11
C LEU A 309 -3.48 -3.68 -14.32
N LEU A 310 -4.16 -3.91 -13.21
CA LEU A 310 -4.44 -2.90 -12.20
C LEU A 310 -3.51 -3.18 -11.03
N ASP A 311 -2.40 -2.45 -11.00
CA ASP A 311 -1.42 -2.54 -9.93
C ASP A 311 -1.92 -1.79 -8.69
N ASP A 312 -2.37 -2.55 -7.69
CA ASP A 312 -2.85 -2.03 -6.41
C ASP A 312 -2.03 -2.60 -5.24
N THR A 313 -0.73 -2.76 -5.49
CA THR A 313 0.20 -3.53 -4.65
C THR A 313 0.86 -2.72 -3.55
N HIS A 314 0.52 -1.44 -3.36
CA HIS A 314 1.14 -0.60 -2.32
C HIS A 314 0.92 -1.19 -0.93
N ASN A 315 -0.33 -1.42 -0.54
CA ASN A 315 -0.71 -2.04 0.73
C ASN A 315 -2.14 -2.64 0.63
N ALA A 316 -2.58 -3.37 1.66
CA ALA A 316 -3.90 -3.95 1.71
C ALA A 316 -4.53 -3.91 3.10
N ASN A 317 -5.84 -3.72 3.11
CA ASN A 317 -6.75 -3.93 4.22
C ASN A 317 -8.15 -4.27 3.64
N PRO A 318 -9.13 -4.67 4.45
CA PRO A 318 -10.40 -5.16 3.94
C PRO A 318 -11.14 -4.14 3.07
N ALA A 319 -11.20 -2.88 3.52
CA ALA A 319 -11.87 -1.80 2.79
C ALA A 319 -11.24 -1.56 1.41
N SER A 320 -9.90 -1.47 1.34
CA SER A 320 -9.19 -1.25 0.06
C SER A 320 -9.26 -2.47 -0.86
N MET A 321 -9.26 -3.70 -0.33
CA MET A 321 -9.42 -4.92 -1.13
C MET A 321 -10.80 -4.98 -1.79
N ILE A 322 -11.85 -4.70 -1.01
CA ILE A 322 -13.23 -4.63 -1.52
C ILE A 322 -13.34 -3.54 -2.60
N ALA A 323 -12.79 -2.35 -2.35
CA ALA A 323 -12.81 -1.25 -3.29
C ALA A 323 -12.11 -1.59 -4.63
N GLY A 324 -10.98 -2.29 -4.58
CA GLY A 324 -10.28 -2.77 -5.78
C GLY A 324 -11.09 -3.80 -6.57
N LEU A 325 -11.73 -4.76 -5.88
CA LEU A 325 -12.59 -5.76 -6.49
C LEU A 325 -13.84 -5.15 -7.14
N GLU A 326 -14.46 -4.15 -6.49
CA GLU A 326 -15.58 -3.41 -7.06
C GLU A 326 -15.16 -2.63 -8.30
N THR A 327 -14.00 -1.97 -8.25
CA THR A 327 -13.44 -1.26 -9.40
C THR A 327 -13.20 -2.23 -10.57
N LEU A 328 -12.61 -3.40 -10.31
CA LEU A 328 -12.43 -4.44 -11.32
C LEU A 328 -13.75 -4.91 -11.95
N LYS A 329 -14.80 -5.04 -11.13
CA LYS A 329 -16.14 -5.41 -11.60
C LYS A 329 -16.75 -4.35 -12.52
N GLU A 330 -16.59 -3.08 -12.18
CA GLU A 330 -17.18 -1.94 -12.90
C GLU A 330 -16.44 -1.60 -14.19
N LEU A 331 -15.15 -1.87 -14.27
CA LEU A 331 -14.36 -1.58 -15.46
C LEU A 331 -14.88 -2.34 -16.70
N PRO A 332 -14.88 -1.69 -17.88
CA PRO A 332 -15.36 -2.30 -19.11
C PRO A 332 -14.36 -3.36 -19.59
N THR A 333 -14.70 -4.63 -19.42
CA THR A 333 -13.91 -5.75 -19.94
C THR A 333 -14.46 -6.33 -21.24
N GLY A 334 -15.66 -5.93 -21.67
CA GLY A 334 -16.38 -6.59 -22.76
C GLY A 334 -16.50 -8.10 -22.52
N THR A 335 -15.96 -8.89 -23.44
CA THR A 335 -15.87 -10.36 -23.38
C THR A 335 -14.62 -10.89 -22.67
N GLY A 336 -13.75 -10.02 -22.18
CA GLY A 336 -12.54 -10.37 -21.45
C GLY A 336 -12.78 -10.88 -20.02
N TYR A 337 -11.75 -11.51 -19.46
CA TYR A 337 -11.79 -12.06 -18.10
C TYR A 337 -11.46 -11.01 -17.04
N ARG A 338 -12.15 -11.09 -15.90
CA ARG A 338 -11.76 -10.38 -14.67
C ARG A 338 -10.98 -11.33 -13.76
N ILE A 339 -9.72 -11.02 -13.49
CA ILE A 339 -8.83 -11.87 -12.70
C ILE A 339 -8.37 -11.05 -11.50
N ALA A 340 -8.42 -11.62 -10.29
CA ALA A 340 -7.79 -11.03 -9.12
C ALA A 340 -6.66 -11.93 -8.61
N VAL A 341 -5.51 -11.33 -8.33
CA VAL A 341 -4.35 -11.94 -7.69
C VAL A 341 -4.17 -11.27 -6.33
N LEU A 342 -4.65 -11.92 -5.28
CA LEU A 342 -4.74 -11.34 -3.94
C LEU A 342 -3.79 -12.04 -2.97
N SER A 343 -3.15 -11.27 -2.08
CA SER A 343 -2.27 -11.78 -1.02
C SER A 343 -2.76 -11.41 0.37
N ASP A 344 -2.02 -11.86 1.39
CA ASP A 344 -2.35 -11.68 2.80
C ASP A 344 -2.55 -10.19 3.15
N MET A 345 -3.59 -9.93 3.92
CA MET A 345 -3.82 -8.69 4.67
C MET A 345 -3.20 -8.84 6.06
N LEU A 346 -2.08 -8.16 6.29
CA LEU A 346 -1.31 -8.26 7.52
C LEU A 346 -1.67 -7.11 8.46
N ARG A 347 -1.28 -7.23 9.73
CA ARG A 347 -1.45 -6.20 10.77
C ARG A 347 -2.90 -6.00 11.22
N LEU A 348 -3.72 -7.05 11.15
CA LEU A 348 -5.11 -7.01 11.62
C LEU A 348 -5.34 -7.75 12.95
N GLY A 349 -4.30 -8.37 13.54
CA GLY A 349 -4.44 -9.09 14.82
C GLY A 349 -5.49 -10.20 14.72
N ASP A 350 -6.35 -10.31 15.72
CA ASP A 350 -7.41 -11.33 15.77
C ASP A 350 -8.45 -11.19 14.64
N TYR A 351 -8.51 -10.04 13.98
CA TYR A 351 -9.41 -9.78 12.86
C TYR A 351 -8.87 -10.32 11.52
N GLU A 352 -7.66 -10.87 11.46
CA GLU A 352 -7.04 -11.35 10.20
C GLU A 352 -7.92 -12.38 9.48
N GLU A 353 -8.40 -13.44 10.14
CA GLU A 353 -9.21 -14.47 9.47
C GLU A 353 -10.53 -13.90 8.92
N GLU A 354 -11.28 -13.19 9.77
CA GLU A 354 -12.58 -12.62 9.42
C GLU A 354 -12.45 -11.66 8.22
N ALA A 355 -11.44 -10.79 8.26
CA ALA A 355 -11.10 -9.89 7.16
C ALA A 355 -10.90 -10.64 5.83
N HIS A 356 -10.09 -11.70 5.81
CA HIS A 356 -9.85 -12.49 4.60
C HIS A 356 -11.13 -13.16 4.10
N ARG A 357 -11.98 -13.65 5.00
CA ARG A 357 -13.26 -14.28 4.61
C ARG A 357 -14.22 -13.27 3.98
N ILE A 358 -14.34 -12.07 4.54
CA ILE A 358 -15.18 -10.99 3.98
C ILE A 358 -14.71 -10.63 2.56
N VAL A 359 -13.39 -10.48 2.35
CA VAL A 359 -12.83 -10.18 1.02
C VAL A 359 -13.07 -11.35 0.05
N GLY A 360 -12.94 -12.59 0.50
CA GLY A 360 -13.20 -13.78 -0.30
C GLY A 360 -14.66 -13.85 -0.79
N GLN A 361 -15.62 -13.59 0.09
CA GLN A 361 -17.04 -13.49 -0.27
C GLN A 361 -17.27 -12.43 -1.34
N LYS A 362 -16.64 -11.25 -1.20
CA LYS A 362 -16.75 -10.19 -2.20
C LYS A 362 -16.14 -10.60 -3.54
N ALA A 363 -14.98 -11.25 -3.52
CA ALA A 363 -14.26 -11.67 -4.72
C ALA A 363 -15.12 -12.60 -5.59
N ALA A 364 -15.86 -13.54 -4.99
CA ALA A 364 -16.73 -14.47 -5.69
C ALA A 364 -17.77 -13.80 -6.63
N HIS A 365 -18.14 -12.56 -6.33
CA HIS A 365 -19.14 -11.80 -7.10
C HIS A 365 -18.54 -10.73 -8.02
N CYS A 366 -17.20 -10.62 -8.06
CA CYS A 366 -16.49 -9.58 -8.82
C CYS A 366 -15.57 -10.15 -9.90
N VAL A 367 -15.14 -11.42 -9.78
CA VAL A 367 -14.09 -11.99 -10.62
C VAL A 367 -14.54 -13.26 -11.34
N ASP A 368 -13.89 -13.53 -12.46
CA ASP A 368 -13.99 -14.81 -13.15
C ASP A 368 -13.00 -15.83 -12.59
N TYR A 369 -11.80 -15.37 -12.21
CA TYR A 369 -10.76 -16.19 -11.61
C TYR A 369 -10.15 -15.47 -10.41
N LEU A 370 -9.90 -16.25 -9.35
CA LEU A 370 -9.23 -15.80 -8.14
C LEU A 370 -7.93 -16.58 -7.98
N ILE A 371 -6.82 -15.87 -7.87
CA ILE A 371 -5.52 -16.42 -7.50
C ILE A 371 -5.18 -15.86 -6.14
N THR A 372 -4.90 -16.72 -5.18
CA THR A 372 -4.44 -16.31 -3.85
C THR A 372 -2.96 -16.62 -3.67
N ARG A 373 -2.26 -15.78 -2.92
CA ARG A 373 -0.86 -16.02 -2.52
C ARG A 373 -0.68 -15.69 -1.05
N GLY A 374 -0.25 -16.65 -0.25
CA GLY A 374 0.01 -16.43 1.17
C GLY A 374 -0.71 -17.43 2.06
N GLU A 375 -0.46 -17.35 3.35
CA GLU A 375 -0.99 -18.30 4.34
C GLU A 375 -2.42 -17.96 4.70
N GLN A 376 -2.68 -16.69 5.01
CA GLN A 376 -3.99 -16.20 5.39
C GLN A 376 -4.94 -16.09 4.17
N ALA A 377 -4.38 -15.92 2.98
CA ALA A 377 -5.12 -15.91 1.72
C ALA A 377 -5.78 -17.26 1.38
N ALA A 378 -5.51 -18.34 2.14
CA ALA A 378 -6.29 -19.57 2.09
C ALA A 378 -7.74 -19.35 2.58
N PHE A 379 -7.94 -18.61 3.67
CA PHE A 379 -9.28 -18.26 4.17
C PHE A 379 -10.09 -17.45 3.15
N LEU A 380 -9.40 -16.59 2.38
CA LEU A 380 -9.98 -15.84 1.27
C LEU A 380 -10.48 -16.78 0.17
N ALA A 381 -9.65 -17.75 -0.25
CA ALA A 381 -10.01 -18.75 -1.25
C ALA A 381 -11.21 -19.62 -0.80
N GLU A 382 -11.19 -20.12 0.44
CA GLU A 382 -12.28 -20.90 1.02
C GLU A 382 -13.59 -20.13 1.03
N ALA A 383 -13.55 -18.87 1.49
CA ALA A 383 -14.74 -18.03 1.56
C ALA A 383 -15.29 -17.68 0.17
N ALA A 384 -14.42 -17.46 -0.82
CA ALA A 384 -14.82 -17.26 -2.21
C ALA A 384 -15.52 -18.51 -2.78
N GLN A 385 -14.99 -19.70 -2.49
CA GLN A 385 -15.60 -20.95 -2.89
C GLN A 385 -16.98 -21.15 -2.24
N ALA A 386 -17.08 -20.92 -0.94
CA ALA A 386 -18.34 -21.00 -0.19
C ALA A 386 -19.39 -19.99 -0.70
N ALA A 387 -18.96 -18.82 -1.18
CA ALA A 387 -19.81 -17.80 -1.79
C ALA A 387 -20.17 -18.08 -3.27
N GLY A 388 -19.76 -19.21 -3.82
CA GLY A 388 -20.21 -19.71 -5.12
C GLY A 388 -19.21 -19.59 -6.28
N LEU A 389 -17.98 -19.15 -6.03
CA LEU A 389 -16.94 -19.23 -7.06
C LEU A 389 -16.49 -20.68 -7.23
N ALA A 390 -16.62 -21.21 -8.45
CA ALA A 390 -16.32 -22.61 -8.72
C ALA A 390 -14.87 -22.95 -8.38
N ALA A 391 -14.62 -24.10 -7.74
CA ALA A 391 -13.29 -24.49 -7.24
C ALA A 391 -12.20 -24.44 -8.33
N GLN A 392 -12.52 -24.84 -9.56
CA GLN A 392 -11.60 -24.78 -10.71
C GLN A 392 -11.23 -23.37 -11.18
N ARG A 393 -11.90 -22.33 -10.66
CA ARG A 393 -11.62 -20.91 -10.91
C ARG A 393 -10.84 -20.26 -9.76
N ILE A 394 -10.45 -21.05 -8.75
CA ILE A 394 -9.68 -20.62 -7.60
C ILE A 394 -8.33 -21.33 -7.63
N ILE A 395 -7.23 -20.56 -7.58
CA ILE A 395 -5.88 -21.10 -7.63
C ILE A 395 -5.10 -20.57 -6.42
N ILE A 396 -4.76 -21.46 -5.49
CA ILE A 396 -3.99 -21.11 -4.30
C ILE A 396 -2.51 -21.32 -4.59
N THR A 397 -1.72 -20.28 -4.43
CA THR A 397 -0.26 -20.28 -4.70
C THR A 397 0.52 -19.82 -3.48
N SER A 398 1.84 -19.99 -3.50
CA SER A 398 2.69 -19.65 -2.35
C SER A 398 3.85 -18.70 -2.72
N THR A 399 4.29 -18.73 -3.98
CA THR A 399 5.38 -17.89 -4.50
C THR A 399 4.85 -16.87 -5.51
N HIS A 400 5.58 -15.76 -5.68
CA HIS A 400 5.26 -14.75 -6.70
C HIS A 400 5.30 -15.37 -8.10
N GLU A 401 6.26 -16.26 -8.37
CA GLU A 401 6.40 -16.94 -9.66
C GLU A 401 5.20 -17.84 -9.97
N ASP A 402 4.70 -18.57 -8.97
CA ASP A 402 3.52 -19.44 -9.14
C ASP A 402 2.26 -18.60 -9.39
N ALA A 403 2.07 -17.51 -8.64
CA ALA A 403 0.95 -16.59 -8.84
C ALA A 403 0.97 -15.97 -10.24
N ALA A 404 2.14 -15.49 -10.70
CA ALA A 404 2.30 -14.93 -12.03
C ALA A 404 2.06 -15.97 -13.12
N ARG A 405 2.55 -17.21 -12.94
CA ARG A 405 2.31 -18.30 -13.91
C ARG A 405 0.83 -18.68 -13.99
N ALA A 406 0.14 -18.75 -12.85
CA ALA A 406 -1.30 -18.99 -12.80
C ALA A 406 -2.09 -17.89 -13.52
N ALA A 407 -1.70 -16.63 -13.34
CA ALA A 407 -2.33 -15.52 -14.06
C ALA A 407 -2.08 -15.63 -15.58
N ARG A 408 -0.83 -15.92 -16.01
CA ARG A 408 -0.51 -16.10 -17.43
C ARG A 408 -1.31 -17.21 -18.09
N SER A 409 -1.46 -18.36 -17.44
CA SER A 409 -2.19 -19.48 -18.04
C SER A 409 -3.66 -19.14 -18.31
N ILE A 410 -4.27 -18.28 -17.48
CA ILE A 410 -5.63 -17.76 -17.69
C ILE A 410 -5.63 -16.70 -18.80
N ILE A 411 -4.69 -15.75 -18.78
CA ILE A 411 -4.54 -14.70 -19.81
C ILE A 411 -4.35 -15.31 -21.20
N GLU A 412 -3.71 -16.48 -21.31
CA GLU A 412 -3.48 -17.19 -22.57
C GLU A 412 -4.75 -17.87 -23.10
N MET A 413 -5.74 -18.21 -22.26
CA MET A 413 -7.01 -18.81 -22.69
C MET A 413 -7.74 -17.92 -23.70
N PRO A 414 -8.45 -18.46 -24.70
CA PRO A 414 -9.27 -17.65 -25.60
C PRO A 414 -10.34 -16.87 -24.80
N GLY A 415 -10.59 -15.62 -25.19
CA GLY A 415 -11.63 -14.78 -24.57
C GLY A 415 -13.04 -15.37 -24.75
N LYS A 416 -14.00 -14.92 -23.94
CA LYS A 416 -15.36 -15.47 -23.94
C LYS A 416 -16.08 -15.03 -25.22
N ASN A 417 -16.25 -15.93 -26.21
CA ASN A 417 -16.94 -15.62 -27.47
C ASN A 417 -16.28 -14.50 -28.31
N LEU A 418 -14.97 -14.56 -28.55
CA LEU A 418 -14.31 -13.69 -29.52
C LEU A 418 -14.66 -14.14 -30.96
N GLN A 419 -15.76 -13.63 -31.51
CA GLN A 419 -15.99 -13.61 -32.96
C GLN A 419 -15.55 -12.23 -33.48
N GLY A 420 -14.37 -12.15 -34.11
CA GLY A 420 -13.91 -10.95 -34.80
C GLY A 420 -12.51 -10.46 -34.42
N THR A 421 -11.94 -9.63 -35.30
CA THR A 421 -10.57 -9.09 -35.29
C THR A 421 -10.39 -7.82 -34.44
N ASP A 422 -11.29 -7.54 -33.49
CA ASP A 422 -11.19 -6.32 -32.68
C ASP A 422 -10.20 -6.46 -31.52
N GLN A 423 -9.35 -5.45 -31.36
CA GLN A 423 -8.42 -5.24 -30.25
C GLN A 423 -9.15 -4.95 -28.92
N GLN A 424 -10.07 -5.81 -28.50
CA GLN A 424 -10.73 -5.70 -27.20
C GLN A 424 -9.83 -6.26 -26.08
N THR A 425 -9.87 -5.60 -24.92
CA THR A 425 -9.19 -6.03 -23.69
C THR A 425 -9.55 -7.48 -23.38
N LYS A 426 -8.56 -8.37 -23.41
CA LYS A 426 -8.74 -9.82 -23.23
C LYS A 426 -8.90 -10.19 -21.75
N ALA A 427 -8.25 -9.44 -20.87
CA ALA A 427 -8.40 -9.58 -19.43
C ALA A 427 -8.07 -8.27 -18.71
N ILE A 428 -8.66 -8.08 -17.54
CA ILE A 428 -8.18 -7.12 -16.55
C ILE A 428 -7.75 -7.90 -15.32
N VAL A 429 -6.53 -7.66 -14.85
CA VAL A 429 -5.91 -8.37 -13.73
C VAL A 429 -5.68 -7.39 -12.58
N LEU A 430 -6.41 -7.53 -11.48
CA LEU A 430 -6.13 -6.81 -10.24
C LEU A 430 -5.04 -7.53 -9.47
N ILE A 431 -3.98 -6.83 -9.03
CA ILE A 431 -2.95 -7.39 -8.17
C ILE A 431 -2.90 -6.58 -6.87
N LYS A 432 -3.09 -7.23 -5.72
CA LYS A 432 -3.15 -6.55 -4.41
C LYS A 432 -2.67 -7.43 -3.26
N GLY A 433 -2.03 -6.81 -2.28
CA GLY A 433 -1.53 -7.46 -1.06
C GLY A 433 -0.93 -6.44 -0.11
N SER A 434 -0.65 -6.86 1.14
CA SER A 434 0.03 -5.98 2.10
C SER A 434 1.42 -5.62 1.64
N GLU A 435 1.97 -4.52 2.16
CA GLU A 435 3.29 -4.00 1.79
C GLU A 435 4.39 -5.08 1.81
N GLU A 436 4.38 -5.90 2.85
CA GLU A 436 5.34 -6.94 3.17
C GLU A 436 5.21 -8.16 2.25
N THR A 437 4.05 -8.33 1.60
CA THR A 437 3.80 -9.44 0.66
C THR A 437 4.48 -9.23 -0.69
N ARG A 438 4.94 -8.01 -0.99
CA ARG A 438 5.72 -7.66 -2.19
C ARG A 438 5.03 -8.04 -3.51
N MET A 439 3.71 -7.86 -3.60
CA MET A 439 2.92 -8.26 -4.76
C MET A 439 3.25 -7.50 -6.05
N GLU A 440 3.96 -6.37 -5.98
CA GLU A 440 4.52 -5.68 -7.15
C GLU A 440 5.47 -6.58 -7.95
N ARG A 441 6.06 -7.62 -7.33
CA ARG A 441 6.87 -8.62 -8.04
C ARG A 441 6.02 -9.45 -8.99
N VAL A 442 4.77 -9.75 -8.64
CA VAL A 442 3.82 -10.41 -9.56
C VAL A 442 3.47 -9.45 -10.69
N THR A 443 3.21 -8.17 -10.38
CA THR A 443 2.96 -7.13 -11.38
C THR A 443 4.14 -7.05 -12.37
N GLU A 444 5.39 -6.92 -11.89
CA GLU A 444 6.61 -6.85 -12.71
C GLU A 444 6.73 -8.03 -13.67
N MET A 445 6.49 -9.26 -13.18
CA MET A 445 6.51 -10.46 -14.03
C MET A 445 5.43 -10.42 -15.12
N LEU A 446 4.28 -9.79 -14.86
CA LEU A 446 3.15 -9.72 -15.79
C LEU A 446 3.18 -8.47 -16.69
N MET A 447 4.09 -7.52 -16.49
CA MET A 447 4.16 -6.31 -17.33
C MET A 447 4.51 -6.64 -18.78
N ALA A 448 3.93 -5.89 -19.73
CA ALA A 448 4.36 -5.91 -21.13
C ALA A 448 5.78 -5.36 -21.31
N GLU A 449 6.16 -4.38 -20.48
CA GLU A 449 7.47 -3.71 -20.51
C GLU A 449 8.17 -3.77 -19.13
N PRO A 450 8.68 -4.94 -18.68
CA PRO A 450 9.29 -5.07 -17.35
C PRO A 450 10.49 -4.16 -17.10
N ALA A 451 11.18 -3.71 -18.16
CA ALA A 451 12.30 -2.77 -18.05
C ALA A 451 11.90 -1.42 -17.44
N ARG A 452 10.61 -1.03 -17.53
CA ARG A 452 10.07 0.21 -16.97
C ARG A 452 9.56 0.05 -15.53
N ALA A 453 9.67 -1.14 -14.94
CA ALA A 453 9.26 -1.37 -13.56
C ALA A 453 9.82 -0.31 -12.58
N PRO A 454 11.11 0.11 -12.64
CA PRO A 454 11.65 1.14 -11.74
C PRO A 454 10.92 2.49 -11.74
N GLU A 455 10.26 2.82 -12.85
CA GLU A 455 9.49 4.06 -13.01
C GLU A 455 8.03 3.90 -12.61
N LEU A 456 7.48 2.69 -12.77
CA LEU A 456 6.04 2.45 -12.78
C LEU A 456 5.52 1.68 -11.57
N LEU A 457 6.39 0.96 -10.85
CA LEU A 457 6.01 0.16 -9.69
C LEU A 457 6.57 0.74 -8.39
N VAL A 458 5.89 0.43 -7.29
CA VAL A 458 6.39 0.72 -5.94
C VAL A 458 7.63 -0.12 -5.61
N ARG A 459 8.45 0.35 -4.66
CA ARG A 459 9.53 -0.43 -4.02
C ARG A 459 10.59 -0.98 -5.00
N GLN A 460 10.96 -0.22 -6.03
CA GLN A 460 11.93 -0.66 -7.04
C GLN A 460 13.38 -0.24 -6.78
N THR A 461 13.63 0.58 -5.77
CA THR A 461 15.01 0.97 -5.41
C THR A 461 15.86 -0.26 -5.06
N PRO A 462 17.18 -0.24 -5.28
CA PRO A 462 18.06 -1.39 -4.99
C PRO A 462 17.92 -1.94 -3.57
N GLY A 463 17.69 -1.05 -2.60
CA GLY A 463 17.45 -1.45 -1.21
C GLY A 463 16.23 -2.34 -1.05
N TRP A 464 15.13 -2.00 -1.70
CA TRP A 464 13.91 -2.81 -1.68
C TRP A 464 14.05 -4.13 -2.43
N LYS A 465 14.86 -4.19 -3.50
CA LYS A 465 15.14 -5.46 -4.20
C LYS A 465 15.90 -6.48 -3.35
N GLN A 466 16.62 -6.01 -2.32
CA GLN A 466 17.40 -6.85 -1.40
C GLN A 466 16.68 -7.16 -0.08
N ILE A 467 15.58 -6.48 0.24
CA ILE A 467 14.84 -6.69 1.49
C ILE A 467 13.94 -7.93 1.37
N VAL A 468 14.17 -8.90 2.26
CA VAL A 468 13.21 -9.94 2.62
C VAL A 468 12.54 -9.47 3.91
N VAL A 469 11.24 -9.18 3.86
CA VAL A 469 10.50 -8.78 5.07
C VAL A 469 10.15 -10.05 5.83
N MET A 470 10.71 -10.22 7.03
CA MET A 470 10.43 -11.35 7.91
C MET A 470 9.84 -10.84 9.23
N ARG A 471 8.75 -11.46 9.68
CA ARG A 471 8.29 -11.39 11.06
C ARG A 471 8.98 -12.49 11.84
N ALA A 472 9.88 -12.13 12.74
CA ALA A 472 10.50 -13.09 13.65
C ALA A 472 10.05 -12.76 15.07
N ASP A 473 8.96 -13.37 15.53
CA ASP A 473 8.51 -13.29 16.93
C ASP A 473 9.41 -14.13 17.87
N ARG A 474 10.45 -14.80 17.33
CA ARG A 474 11.36 -15.68 18.07
C ARG A 474 12.82 -15.48 17.64
N PRO A 475 13.77 -15.63 18.58
CA PRO A 475 15.20 -15.41 18.32
C PRO A 475 15.84 -16.47 17.42
N THR A 476 15.16 -17.59 17.17
CA THR A 476 15.63 -18.66 16.29
C THR A 476 14.58 -18.88 15.20
N TRP A 477 15.04 -18.85 13.96
CA TRP A 477 14.22 -19.03 12.78
C TRP A 477 14.91 -19.97 11.81
N VAL A 478 14.11 -20.52 10.92
CA VAL A 478 14.52 -21.40 9.83
C VAL A 478 13.77 -20.97 8.59
N GLU A 479 14.50 -20.73 7.51
CA GLU A 479 13.91 -20.27 6.26
C GLU A 479 13.63 -21.44 5.33
N ILE A 480 12.36 -21.60 4.98
CA ILE A 480 11.96 -22.44 3.86
C ILE A 480 11.70 -21.56 2.66
N ASP A 481 12.71 -21.44 1.80
CA ASP A 481 12.59 -20.72 0.54
C ASP A 481 11.80 -21.56 -0.49
N LEU A 482 10.49 -21.30 -0.55
CA LEU A 482 9.61 -21.93 -1.54
C LEU A 482 9.96 -21.54 -2.98
N SER A 483 10.54 -20.35 -3.21
CA SER A 483 11.00 -19.94 -4.55
C SER A 483 12.22 -20.77 -4.98
N ALA A 484 13.14 -21.06 -4.07
CA ALA A 484 14.25 -21.99 -4.32
C ALA A 484 13.73 -23.41 -4.58
N ILE A 485 12.81 -23.92 -3.77
CA ILE A 485 12.19 -25.24 -3.98
C ILE A 485 11.49 -25.31 -5.34
N ALA A 486 10.71 -24.28 -5.69
CA ALA A 486 10.03 -24.17 -6.98
C ALA A 486 11.04 -24.18 -8.14
N ASN A 487 12.10 -23.38 -8.06
CA ASN A 487 13.15 -23.33 -9.07
C ASN A 487 13.86 -24.69 -9.23
N ASN A 488 14.25 -25.31 -8.11
CA ASN A 488 14.92 -26.61 -8.12
C ASN A 488 14.03 -27.68 -8.76
N THR A 489 12.74 -27.70 -8.43
CA THR A 489 11.78 -28.64 -9.02
C THR A 489 11.67 -28.45 -10.54
N ARG A 490 11.61 -27.19 -11.02
CA ARG A 490 11.59 -26.89 -12.46
C ARG A 490 12.88 -27.32 -13.16
N GLN A 491 14.04 -27.08 -12.54
CA GLN A 491 15.32 -27.52 -13.11
C GLN A 491 15.41 -29.04 -13.19
N ILE A 492 15.02 -29.76 -12.14
CA ILE A 492 14.95 -31.22 -12.16
C ILE A 492 14.03 -31.68 -13.30
N LYS A 493 12.82 -31.11 -13.42
CA LYS A 493 11.87 -31.46 -14.48
C LYS A 493 12.42 -31.20 -15.88
N LYS A 494 13.14 -30.09 -16.07
CA LYS A 494 13.82 -29.76 -17.33
C LYS A 494 14.91 -30.77 -17.67
N LEU A 495 15.68 -31.23 -16.67
CA LEU A 495 16.77 -32.19 -16.85
C LEU A 495 16.26 -33.61 -17.17
N VAL A 496 15.25 -34.09 -16.44
CA VAL A 496 14.74 -35.46 -16.63
C VAL A 496 13.78 -35.59 -17.82
N GLY A 497 13.27 -34.46 -18.32
CA GLY A 497 12.38 -34.41 -19.48
C GLY A 497 10.88 -34.53 -19.13
N PRO A 498 10.00 -34.15 -20.07
CA PRO A 498 8.57 -34.00 -19.82
C PRO A 498 7.85 -35.32 -19.49
N GLN A 499 8.33 -36.46 -20.02
CA GLN A 499 7.67 -37.76 -19.82
C GLN A 499 8.00 -38.43 -18.48
N VAL A 500 9.07 -38.03 -17.80
CA VAL A 500 9.47 -38.63 -16.52
C VAL A 500 8.63 -38.03 -15.39
N ARG A 501 7.91 -38.88 -14.64
CA ARG A 501 7.17 -38.46 -13.44
C ARG A 501 8.14 -38.25 -12.28
N ILE A 502 7.97 -37.13 -11.57
CA ILE A 502 8.78 -36.80 -10.38
C ILE A 502 7.93 -37.04 -9.15
N LEU A 503 8.49 -37.78 -8.18
CA LEU A 503 7.94 -37.95 -6.85
C LEU A 503 8.75 -37.09 -5.87
N ALA A 504 8.12 -36.07 -5.28
CA ALA A 504 8.74 -35.25 -4.25
C ALA A 504 8.48 -35.85 -2.86
N SER A 505 9.55 -36.20 -2.15
CA SER A 505 9.43 -36.76 -0.80
C SER A 505 9.30 -35.64 0.24
N LEU A 506 8.21 -35.64 1.00
CA LEU A 506 7.87 -34.67 2.04
C LEU A 506 7.96 -35.32 3.42
N LYS A 507 9.18 -35.68 3.82
CA LYS A 507 9.42 -36.40 5.10
C LYS A 507 9.12 -35.52 6.31
N ALA A 508 8.50 -36.10 7.34
CA ALA A 508 8.34 -35.48 8.65
C ALA A 508 7.73 -34.07 8.58
N ASP A 509 6.64 -33.90 7.84
CA ASP A 509 6.01 -32.58 7.61
C ASP A 509 6.97 -31.55 6.96
N ALA A 510 7.74 -31.97 5.97
CA ALA A 510 8.87 -31.19 5.44
C ALA A 510 9.82 -30.74 6.57
N TYR A 511 10.21 -31.70 7.42
CA TYR A 511 11.00 -31.52 8.63
C TYR A 511 10.36 -30.61 9.71
N GLY A 512 9.03 -30.52 9.75
CA GLY A 512 8.26 -29.70 10.70
C GLY A 512 8.08 -28.26 10.25
N HIS A 513 8.24 -28.01 8.95
CA HIS A 513 8.22 -26.67 8.36
C HIS A 513 7.07 -26.50 7.34
N GLY A 514 6.08 -27.42 7.39
CA GLY A 514 4.83 -27.34 6.64
C GLY A 514 4.85 -28.06 5.30
N ALA A 515 4.52 -29.36 5.31
CA ALA A 515 4.45 -30.20 4.11
C ALA A 515 3.39 -29.74 3.11
N VAL A 516 2.27 -29.16 3.56
CA VAL A 516 1.20 -28.66 2.66
C VAL A 516 1.74 -27.58 1.72
N LYS A 517 2.53 -26.63 2.25
CA LYS A 517 3.10 -25.53 1.45
C LYS A 517 4.08 -26.10 0.42
N VAL A 518 5.01 -26.94 0.87
CA VAL A 518 6.00 -27.59 -0.02
C VAL A 518 5.31 -28.47 -1.06
N ALA A 519 4.27 -29.22 -0.69
CA ALA A 519 3.47 -30.06 -1.59
C ALA A 519 2.87 -29.25 -2.74
N ARG A 520 2.16 -28.16 -2.43
CA ARG A 520 1.57 -27.27 -3.44
C ARG A 520 2.67 -26.71 -4.35
N THR A 521 3.77 -26.24 -3.77
CA THR A 521 4.91 -25.69 -4.52
C THR A 521 5.52 -26.71 -5.47
N VAL A 522 5.88 -27.91 -5.03
CA VAL A 522 6.53 -28.91 -5.91
C VAL A 522 5.58 -29.43 -6.97
N LEU A 523 4.29 -29.63 -6.66
CA LEU A 523 3.29 -30.09 -7.63
C LEU A 523 3.07 -29.05 -8.73
N HIS A 524 2.93 -27.77 -8.39
CA HIS A 524 2.79 -26.69 -9.37
C HIS A 524 4.04 -26.49 -10.25
N ASN A 525 5.21 -27.02 -9.83
CA ASN A 525 6.49 -26.77 -10.47
C ASN A 525 7.12 -28.01 -11.14
N GLY A 526 6.39 -29.11 -11.26
CA GLY A 526 6.77 -30.25 -12.10
C GLY A 526 6.75 -31.62 -11.42
N SER A 527 6.51 -31.69 -10.11
CA SER A 527 6.22 -32.98 -9.46
C SER A 527 4.86 -33.51 -9.85
N SER A 528 4.78 -34.82 -10.03
CA SER A 528 3.56 -35.54 -10.41
C SER A 528 2.98 -36.34 -9.24
N MET A 529 3.79 -36.60 -8.22
CA MET A 529 3.45 -37.41 -7.05
C MET A 529 4.17 -36.86 -5.81
N LEU A 530 3.64 -37.18 -4.64
CA LEU A 530 4.27 -36.91 -3.36
C LEU A 530 4.61 -38.24 -2.68
N GLY A 531 5.65 -38.26 -1.86
CA GLY A 531 5.93 -39.41 -0.98
C GLY A 531 6.03 -38.95 0.47
N VAL A 532 5.31 -39.60 1.37
CA VAL A 532 5.36 -39.36 2.81
C VAL A 532 5.79 -40.62 3.56
N ALA A 533 6.20 -40.49 4.82
CA ALA A 533 6.66 -41.64 5.59
C ALA A 533 5.49 -42.42 6.23
N THR A 534 4.36 -41.76 6.51
CA THR A 534 3.22 -42.36 7.22
C THR A 534 1.88 -41.82 6.74
N VAL A 535 0.79 -42.57 7.00
CA VAL A 535 -0.59 -42.10 6.74
C VAL A 535 -0.92 -40.82 7.51
N SER A 536 -0.37 -40.66 8.71
CA SER A 536 -0.55 -39.44 9.52
C SER A 536 0.03 -38.20 8.84
N GLU A 537 1.12 -38.34 8.08
CA GLU A 537 1.67 -37.26 7.25
C GLU A 537 0.84 -37.02 5.98
N ALA A 538 0.18 -38.04 5.43
CA ALA A 538 -0.69 -37.90 4.26
C ALA A 538 -2.02 -37.18 4.58
N LYS A 539 -2.55 -37.35 5.79
CA LYS A 539 -3.86 -36.84 6.18
C LYS A 539 -3.99 -35.31 6.05
N PRO A 540 -3.06 -34.48 6.59
CA PRO A 540 -3.11 -33.03 6.40
C PRO A 540 -3.04 -32.59 4.94
N LEU A 541 -2.32 -33.33 4.09
CA LEU A 541 -2.26 -33.04 2.65
C LEU A 541 -3.63 -33.26 1.98
N ARG A 542 -4.35 -34.32 2.36
CA ARG A 542 -5.71 -34.58 1.86
C ARG A 542 -6.73 -33.59 2.38
N GLU A 543 -6.69 -33.27 3.68
CA GLU A 543 -7.54 -32.24 4.29
C GLU A 543 -7.32 -30.87 3.62
N ALA A 544 -6.09 -30.60 3.19
CA ALA A 544 -5.72 -29.40 2.43
C ALA A 544 -6.05 -29.47 0.92
N GLY A 545 -6.79 -30.50 0.46
CA GLY A 545 -7.28 -30.64 -0.92
C GLY A 545 -6.22 -31.04 -1.94
N ILE A 546 -5.11 -31.67 -1.52
CA ILE A 546 -4.14 -32.22 -2.47
C ILE A 546 -4.70 -33.53 -3.04
N ASP A 547 -4.90 -33.60 -4.36
CA ASP A 547 -5.43 -34.80 -5.04
C ASP A 547 -4.37 -35.65 -5.75
N ALA A 548 -3.12 -35.17 -5.81
CA ALA A 548 -2.02 -35.91 -6.43
C ALA A 548 -1.80 -37.29 -5.74
N PRO A 549 -1.27 -38.30 -6.46
CA PRO A 549 -0.87 -39.56 -5.83
C PRO A 549 0.13 -39.30 -4.70
N ILE A 550 -0.15 -39.88 -3.52
CA ILE A 550 0.73 -39.85 -2.34
C ILE A 550 1.16 -41.28 -2.08
N LEU A 551 2.48 -41.54 -2.15
CA LEU A 551 3.10 -42.82 -1.79
C LEU A 551 3.38 -42.87 -0.30
#